data_AF-A0A9W5WTD1-F1
#
_entry.id   AF-A0A9W5WTD1-F1
#
_cell.length_a   1.000
_cell.length_b   1.000
_cell.length_c   1.000
_cell.angle_alpha   90.00
_cell.angle_beta   90.00
_cell.angle_gamma   90.00
#
_symmetry.space_group_name_H-M   'P 1'
#
loop_
_entity.id
_entity.type
_entity.pdbx_description
1 polymer ?
#
loop_
_entity_poly.entity_id
_entity_poly.type
_entity_poly.pdbx_seq_one_letter_code
_entity_poly.pdbx_strand_id
1 'polypeptide(L)'
;MSLCNYIRIYRAVLLLISTLCVFIRLAHGDLPIHALTSDVLGLWRVLETEKFHEKPQTCGGTLPNRNSENLKLDNYRHFLEDRYGDLKENVVELVDERYHRRGETPPRNRWLYLGIRDPKVGQGFIGKWTMVYDEGLDLDLGSTRYFGFFKYSKIDTATCPMVMEGSQEDSHGNVACYKTKASEIGIGWATRKIIKNGRPTYLYGCFYAEKIKQDDRHSYVLDETANVTLSKTKPSSNLWSKKEYTQFTDLSPFRFLQLHKGVSYKSIHHSHLSKNSTYNGNFVHRFLQEETPRLYACEKDIDPRDNYSELALPRQWSWGDAFNGDSDDFQTFGQGQCGSCYAMAGIYVLTKRIEILLRKLYPDIDWDGTRLPSVQDIIECSPFNQGCFGGFPFLVGKHLTELGVATETESPYRMFNGDGVTACSATEMDPTKRWYASSYGYVGGCYECTTELEIMREVYHHGPVAVAIDAPQSLFNYSSGVYDDEPTNHGTTCDIPLSNLNGWEYTNHAISIVGWGEEEIDGVNTKYWICRNTWGSSWGVGGYFKMKRGVNLCGIESQAVYIDPDLTRGIATNMVRLNAK
;
A
#
# COMPACT_ATOMS: atom_id res chain seq x y z
N MET A 1 38.07 5.23 -47.52
CA MET A 1 37.33 6.10 -46.57
C MET A 1 36.50 5.19 -45.71
N SER A 2 37.09 4.80 -44.60
CA SER A 2 37.01 3.45 -44.01
C SER A 2 36.93 3.61 -42.49
N LEU A 3 36.11 2.76 -41.85
CA LEU A 3 35.93 2.45 -40.41
C LEU A 3 35.79 3.60 -39.38
N CYS A 4 36.48 4.73 -39.56
CA CYS A 4 36.57 5.84 -38.61
C CYS A 4 35.23 6.61 -38.46
N ASN A 5 34.43 6.69 -39.53
CA ASN A 5 33.08 7.28 -39.46
C ASN A 5 32.07 6.35 -38.76
N TYR A 6 32.20 5.03 -38.93
CA TYR A 6 31.35 4.07 -38.22
C TYR A 6 31.63 4.07 -36.72
N ILE A 7 32.90 4.14 -36.30
CA ILE A 7 33.29 4.21 -34.88
C ILE A 7 32.86 5.54 -34.24
N ARG A 8 32.89 6.66 -34.98
CA ARG A 8 32.37 7.96 -34.49
C ARG A 8 30.85 7.95 -34.30
N ILE A 9 30.10 7.34 -35.22
CA ILE A 9 28.64 7.20 -35.10
C ILE A 9 28.31 6.21 -33.97
N TYR A 10 29.02 5.09 -33.86
CA TYR A 10 28.81 4.12 -32.76
C TYR A 10 29.15 4.73 -31.39
N ARG A 11 30.23 5.53 -31.29
CA ARG A 11 30.56 6.26 -30.06
C ARG A 11 29.56 7.36 -29.75
N ALA A 12 29.04 8.07 -30.76
CA ALA A 12 28.00 9.07 -30.56
C ALA A 12 26.66 8.45 -30.14
N VAL A 13 26.31 7.28 -30.68
CA VAL A 13 25.10 6.51 -30.30
C VAL A 13 25.27 5.86 -28.93
N LEU A 14 26.43 5.31 -28.60
CA LEU A 14 26.74 4.82 -27.24
C LEU A 14 26.80 5.95 -26.21
N LEU A 15 27.32 7.13 -26.58
CA LEU A 15 27.25 8.32 -25.72
C LEU A 15 25.80 8.77 -25.54
N LEU A 16 24.98 8.81 -26.61
CA LEU A 16 23.55 9.13 -26.54
C LEU A 16 22.76 8.12 -25.68
N ILE A 17 23.00 6.82 -25.85
CA ILE A 17 22.39 5.75 -25.04
C ILE A 17 22.88 5.83 -23.59
N SER A 18 24.17 6.10 -23.36
CA SER A 18 24.70 6.30 -22.00
C SER A 18 24.16 7.57 -21.34
N THR A 19 23.91 8.65 -22.11
CA THR A 19 23.30 9.87 -21.57
C THR A 19 21.80 9.74 -21.37
N LEU A 20 21.11 8.87 -22.14
CA LEU A 20 19.71 8.50 -21.90
C LEU A 20 19.55 7.58 -20.69
N CYS A 21 20.52 6.69 -20.42
CA CYS A 21 20.54 5.83 -19.24
C CYS A 21 20.96 6.54 -17.93
N VAL A 22 21.42 7.80 -17.97
CA VAL A 22 22.01 8.50 -16.80
C VAL A 22 21.04 9.48 -16.11
N PHE A 23 19.79 9.65 -16.58
CA PHE A 23 18.85 10.61 -15.97
C PHE A 23 17.55 10.02 -15.41
N ILE A 24 17.52 8.72 -15.08
CA ILE A 24 16.56 8.20 -14.11
C ILE A 24 17.23 8.28 -12.75
N ARG A 25 17.20 9.47 -12.14
CA ARG A 25 17.46 9.55 -10.69
C ARG A 25 16.28 8.85 -10.01
N LEU A 26 16.58 7.94 -9.09
CA LEU A 26 15.59 7.37 -8.18
C LEU A 26 14.77 8.52 -7.58
N ALA A 27 13.45 8.35 -7.58
CA ALA A 27 12.58 9.32 -6.96
C ALA A 27 12.94 9.45 -5.48
N HIS A 28 12.92 10.68 -4.96
CA HIS A 28 13.17 10.92 -3.54
C HIS A 28 12.00 10.30 -2.76
N GLY A 29 12.31 9.50 -1.74
CA GLY A 29 11.34 8.60 -1.10
C GLY A 29 10.31 9.24 -0.17
N ASP A 30 9.50 8.34 0.40
CA ASP A 30 8.32 8.61 1.22
C ASP A 30 8.64 9.26 2.59
N LEU A 31 7.69 9.25 3.53
CA LEU A 31 7.96 9.79 4.86
C LEU A 31 8.95 8.87 5.59
N PRO A 32 9.83 9.41 6.46
CA PRO A 32 10.83 8.60 7.15
C PRO A 32 10.20 7.93 8.39
N ILE A 33 9.18 7.12 8.15
CA ILE A 33 8.36 6.43 9.15
C ILE A 33 8.43 4.94 8.86
N HIS A 34 8.75 4.15 9.89
CA HIS A 34 8.73 2.70 9.80
C HIS A 34 8.17 2.12 11.11
N ALA A 35 7.07 1.38 10.98
CA ALA A 35 6.40 0.67 12.05
C ALA A 35 5.88 -0.67 11.54
N LEU A 36 5.99 -1.70 12.38
CA LEU A 36 5.50 -3.03 12.05
C LEU A 36 4.09 -3.27 12.63
N THR A 37 3.39 -4.25 12.08
CA THR A 37 2.00 -4.57 12.46
C THR A 37 1.85 -4.92 13.96
N SER A 38 2.86 -5.55 14.57
CA SER A 38 2.93 -5.91 15.99
C SER A 38 3.25 -4.72 16.91
N ASP A 39 3.74 -3.60 16.38
CA ASP A 39 3.96 -2.38 17.15
C ASP A 39 2.63 -1.69 17.48
N VAL A 40 1.64 -1.82 16.59
CA VAL A 40 0.34 -1.16 16.75
C VAL A 40 -0.69 -1.97 17.54
N LEU A 41 -0.44 -3.25 17.83
CA LEU A 41 -1.37 -4.06 18.63
C LEU A 41 -1.54 -3.50 20.05
N GLY A 42 -2.78 -3.55 20.55
CA GLY A 42 -3.14 -3.18 21.92
C GLY A 42 -4.14 -2.04 22.04
N LEU A 43 -4.19 -1.42 23.22
CA LEU A 43 -5.15 -0.38 23.56
C LEU A 43 -4.69 1.01 23.09
N TRP A 44 -5.55 1.68 22.34
CA TRP A 44 -5.34 3.02 21.82
C TRP A 44 -6.38 3.99 22.38
N ARG A 45 -5.90 5.13 22.84
CA ARG A 45 -6.69 6.33 23.08
C ARG A 45 -6.76 7.12 21.79
N VAL A 46 -7.96 7.34 21.26
CA VAL A 46 -8.25 8.14 20.06
C VAL A 46 -8.93 9.43 20.52
N LEU A 47 -8.31 10.57 20.22
CA LEU A 47 -8.77 11.92 20.56
C LEU A 47 -9.17 12.63 19.27
N GLU A 48 -10.47 12.65 18.94
CA GLU A 48 -11.00 13.29 17.74
C GLU A 48 -11.56 14.69 18.03
N THR A 49 -11.51 15.59 17.06
CA THR A 49 -12.17 16.90 17.15
C THR A 49 -13.68 16.74 17.31
N GLU A 50 -14.31 17.47 18.24
CA GLU A 50 -15.76 17.40 18.42
C GLU A 50 -16.55 17.91 17.21
N LYS A 51 -16.05 18.97 16.58
CA LYS A 51 -16.66 19.60 15.41
C LYS A 51 -16.11 18.97 14.13
N PHE A 52 -17.01 18.47 13.30
CA PHE A 52 -16.69 18.04 11.94
C PHE A 52 -17.20 19.07 10.93
N HIS A 53 -16.48 19.21 9.83
CA HIS A 53 -16.70 20.22 8.80
C HIS A 53 -17.23 19.59 7.51
N GLU A 54 -18.06 20.30 6.75
CA GLU A 54 -18.50 19.85 5.42
C GLU A 54 -17.36 19.90 4.38
N LYS A 55 -16.35 20.73 4.62
CA LYS A 55 -15.16 20.85 3.77
C LYS A 55 -14.01 20.03 4.33
N PRO A 56 -13.22 19.36 3.48
CA PRO A 56 -11.99 18.68 3.87
C PRO A 56 -11.07 19.55 4.72
N GLN A 57 -10.50 18.96 5.76
CA GLN A 57 -9.54 19.63 6.64
C GLN A 57 -8.14 19.10 6.35
N THR A 58 -7.13 19.98 6.35
CA THR A 58 -5.73 19.54 6.21
C THR A 58 -5.15 19.00 7.51
N CYS A 59 -5.80 19.28 8.65
CA CYS A 59 -5.41 18.79 9.97
C CYS A 59 -3.96 19.08 10.36
N GLY A 60 -3.41 20.19 9.86
CA GLY A 60 -2.01 20.59 10.06
C GLY A 60 -1.07 20.21 8.92
N GLY A 61 -1.42 19.20 8.12
CA GLY A 61 -0.66 18.82 6.93
C GLY A 61 -0.71 19.88 5.82
N THR A 62 0.28 19.86 4.93
CA THR A 62 0.30 20.67 3.71
C THR A 62 -0.38 19.98 2.53
N LEU A 63 -0.52 20.71 1.42
CA LEU A 63 -1.06 20.21 0.15
C LEU A 63 -0.01 20.37 -0.97
N PRO A 64 0.65 19.30 -1.43
CA PRO A 64 0.62 17.94 -0.87
C PRO A 64 1.35 17.88 0.48
N ASN A 65 1.24 16.74 1.15
CA ASN A 65 1.86 16.52 2.45
C ASN A 65 3.40 16.63 2.34
N ARG A 66 4.06 17.34 3.26
CA ARG A 66 5.52 17.52 3.25
C ARG A 66 6.11 17.25 4.62
N ASN A 67 7.18 16.46 4.61
CA ASN A 67 7.92 16.07 5.81
C ASN A 67 8.37 17.29 6.65
N SER A 68 9.03 18.26 6.02
CA SER A 68 9.55 19.46 6.69
C SER A 68 8.49 20.31 7.40
N GLU A 69 7.24 20.22 6.96
CA GLU A 69 6.10 20.95 7.53
C GLU A 69 5.44 20.14 8.65
N ASN A 70 5.30 18.82 8.46
CA ASN A 70 4.79 17.93 9.51
C ASN A 70 5.64 18.01 10.79
N LEU A 71 6.96 18.10 10.66
CA LEU A 71 7.89 18.20 11.80
C LEU A 71 7.73 19.50 12.61
N LYS A 72 7.06 20.52 12.08
CA LYS A 72 6.76 21.76 12.84
C LYS A 72 5.61 21.56 13.82
N LEU A 73 4.81 20.49 13.66
CA LEU A 73 3.70 20.13 14.53
C LEU A 73 4.22 19.30 15.70
N ASP A 74 5.00 19.91 16.59
CA ASP A 74 5.67 19.23 17.71
C ASP A 74 4.66 18.57 18.68
N ASN A 75 3.85 19.39 19.36
CA ASN A 75 2.74 18.90 20.18
C ASN A 75 1.43 18.91 19.39
N TYR A 76 1.21 17.86 18.60
CA TYR A 76 0.04 17.77 17.73
C TYR A 76 -1.29 17.80 18.49
N ARG A 77 -1.37 17.18 19.66
CA ARG A 77 -2.57 17.26 20.52
C ARG A 77 -2.90 18.71 20.88
N HIS A 78 -1.90 19.46 21.34
CA HIS A 78 -2.09 20.87 21.68
C HIS A 78 -2.45 21.72 20.45
N PHE A 79 -1.84 21.43 19.30
CA PHE A 79 -2.22 22.07 18.03
C PHE A 79 -3.70 21.83 17.70
N LEU A 80 -4.21 20.62 17.90
CA LEU A 80 -5.63 20.34 17.67
C LEU A 80 -6.52 21.09 18.66
N GLU A 81 -6.16 21.12 19.95
CA GLU A 81 -6.91 21.83 20.99
C GLU A 81 -6.97 23.34 20.73
N ASP A 82 -5.85 23.96 20.34
CA ASP A 82 -5.75 25.39 20.02
C ASP A 82 -6.55 25.76 18.76
N ARG A 83 -6.48 24.93 17.72
CA ARG A 83 -7.07 25.25 16.40
C ARG A 83 -8.52 24.80 16.24
N TYR A 84 -8.89 23.66 16.84
CA TYR A 84 -10.19 23.02 16.64
C TYR A 84 -11.03 22.94 17.91
N GLY A 85 -10.46 23.25 19.09
CA GLY A 85 -11.13 23.21 20.38
C GLY A 85 -11.07 21.82 21.03
N ASP A 86 -12.05 21.54 21.90
CA ASP A 86 -12.05 20.32 22.71
C ASP A 86 -12.02 19.03 21.87
N LEU A 87 -11.31 18.03 22.42
CA LEU A 87 -11.16 16.71 21.82
C LEU A 87 -11.99 15.67 22.57
N LYS A 88 -12.72 14.87 21.80
CA LYS A 88 -13.49 13.75 22.31
C LYS A 88 -12.64 12.49 22.35
N GLU A 89 -12.54 11.90 23.54
CA GLU A 89 -11.83 10.64 23.76
C GLU A 89 -12.71 9.42 23.46
N ASN A 90 -12.16 8.49 22.69
CA ASN A 90 -12.63 7.12 22.54
C ASN A 90 -11.46 6.16 22.77
N VAL A 91 -11.73 4.97 23.29
CA VAL A 91 -10.71 3.92 23.47
C VAL A 91 -11.07 2.72 22.63
N VAL A 92 -10.10 2.20 21.89
CA VAL A 92 -10.24 1.01 21.07
C VAL A 92 -9.10 0.03 21.33
N GLU A 93 -9.35 -1.25 21.11
CA GLU A 93 -8.31 -2.29 21.12
C GLU A 93 -8.09 -2.81 19.71
N LEU A 94 -6.86 -2.72 19.23
CA LEU A 94 -6.43 -3.29 17.96
C LEU A 94 -5.88 -4.69 18.21
N VAL A 95 -6.49 -5.69 17.58
CA VAL A 95 -6.11 -7.09 17.71
C VAL A 95 -5.74 -7.70 16.37
N ASP A 96 -4.89 -8.71 16.41
CA ASP A 96 -4.44 -9.50 15.26
C ASP A 96 -5.49 -10.55 14.84
N GLU A 97 -6.53 -10.75 15.63
CA GLU A 97 -7.66 -11.60 15.25
C GLU A 97 -8.39 -11.06 14.02
N ARG A 98 -8.66 -11.96 13.06
CA ARG A 98 -9.32 -11.62 11.81
C ARG A 98 -10.74 -12.17 11.73
N TYR A 99 -11.63 -11.47 11.02
CA TYR A 99 -13.03 -11.87 10.86
C TYR A 99 -13.60 -11.53 9.48
N HIS A 100 -14.66 -12.25 9.09
CA HIS A 100 -15.45 -11.91 7.91
C HIS A 100 -16.40 -10.77 8.21
N ARG A 101 -16.42 -9.75 7.35
CA ARG A 101 -17.39 -8.66 7.44
C ARG A 101 -18.71 -9.05 6.79
N ARG A 102 -19.81 -8.67 7.44
CA ARG A 102 -21.15 -8.78 6.85
C ARG A 102 -21.33 -7.69 5.80
N GLY A 103 -21.94 -8.04 4.67
CA GLY A 103 -22.29 -7.08 3.60
C GLY A 103 -21.24 -6.92 2.51
N GLU A 104 -20.08 -7.56 2.62
CA GLU A 104 -19.13 -7.65 1.50
C GLU A 104 -19.74 -8.51 0.38
N THR A 105 -19.53 -8.11 -0.88
CA THR A 105 -19.97 -8.85 -2.07
C THR A 105 -18.89 -9.82 -2.53
N PRO A 106 -19.25 -10.93 -3.21
CA PRO A 106 -18.25 -11.80 -3.82
C PRO A 106 -17.31 -11.04 -4.79
N PRO A 107 -16.02 -11.39 -4.84
CA PRO A 107 -15.34 -12.44 -4.06
C PRO A 107 -14.93 -12.01 -2.63
N ARG A 108 -15.09 -10.73 -2.27
CA ARG A 108 -14.60 -10.12 -1.02
C ARG A 108 -15.31 -10.60 0.24
N ASN A 109 -16.48 -11.22 0.11
CA ASN A 109 -17.16 -11.88 1.22
C ASN A 109 -16.36 -13.03 1.86
N ARG A 110 -15.27 -13.47 1.21
CA ARG A 110 -14.31 -14.46 1.72
C ARG A 110 -13.12 -13.84 2.44
N TRP A 111 -12.94 -12.53 2.39
CA TRP A 111 -11.80 -11.85 3.00
C TRP A 111 -11.90 -11.82 4.51
N LEU A 112 -10.74 -11.72 5.14
CA LEU A 112 -10.57 -11.70 6.59
C LEU A 112 -9.91 -10.38 6.97
N TYR A 113 -10.57 -9.61 7.82
CA TYR A 113 -10.14 -8.27 8.23
C TYR A 113 -9.64 -8.29 9.66
N LEU A 114 -8.55 -7.58 9.95
CA LEU A 114 -8.07 -7.38 11.33
C LEU A 114 -9.10 -6.61 12.15
N GLY A 115 -9.38 -7.07 13.37
CA GLY A 115 -10.49 -6.61 14.19
C GLY A 115 -10.18 -5.43 15.11
N ILE A 116 -11.15 -4.54 15.28
CA ILE A 116 -11.17 -3.55 16.36
C ILE A 116 -12.20 -3.96 17.41
N ARG A 117 -11.85 -3.89 18.70
CA ARG A 117 -12.78 -4.14 19.83
C ARG A 117 -13.03 -2.88 20.64
N ASP A 118 -14.22 -2.81 21.23
CA ASP A 118 -14.49 -1.89 22.35
C ASP A 118 -14.06 -2.59 23.66
N PRO A 119 -13.04 -2.08 24.36
CA PRO A 119 -12.58 -2.69 25.60
C PRO A 119 -13.62 -2.67 26.73
N LYS A 120 -14.66 -1.82 26.63
CA LYS A 120 -15.76 -1.78 27.62
C LYS A 120 -16.75 -2.93 27.46
N VAL A 121 -16.93 -3.41 26.23
CA VAL A 121 -17.92 -4.45 25.89
C VAL A 121 -17.26 -5.84 25.81
N GLY A 122 -16.00 -5.90 25.37
CA GLY A 122 -15.15 -7.09 25.38
C GLY A 122 -15.56 -8.24 24.44
N GLN A 123 -16.77 -8.24 23.89
CA GLN A 123 -17.26 -9.26 22.95
C GLN A 123 -17.61 -8.65 21.58
N GLY A 124 -17.03 -9.21 20.53
CA GLY A 124 -17.29 -8.84 19.13
C GLY A 124 -16.37 -7.75 18.57
N PHE A 125 -16.41 -7.59 17.25
CA PHE A 125 -15.66 -6.55 16.55
C PHE A 125 -16.56 -5.36 16.24
N ILE A 126 -16.12 -4.16 16.60
CA ILE A 126 -16.80 -2.90 16.31
C ILE A 126 -16.34 -2.26 14.99
N GLY A 127 -15.26 -2.78 14.41
CA GLY A 127 -14.64 -2.23 13.22
C GLY A 127 -13.51 -3.10 12.71
N LYS A 128 -12.75 -2.55 11.76
CA LYS A 128 -11.53 -3.16 11.22
C LYS A 128 -10.38 -2.16 11.24
N TRP A 129 -9.16 -2.66 11.27
CA TRP A 129 -7.97 -1.83 11.07
C TRP A 129 -7.04 -2.45 10.04
N THR A 130 -6.14 -1.64 9.52
CA THR A 130 -5.02 -2.09 8.69
C THR A 130 -3.87 -1.10 8.83
N MET A 131 -2.64 -1.59 8.72
CA MET A 131 -1.51 -0.72 8.41
C MET A 131 -1.68 -0.15 6.99
N VAL A 132 -1.08 0.99 6.75
CA VAL A 132 -0.81 1.52 5.40
C VAL A 132 0.69 1.42 5.21
N TYR A 133 1.11 0.31 4.61
CA TYR A 133 2.52 -0.11 4.56
C TYR A 133 3.15 -0.06 5.97
N ASP A 134 4.24 0.66 6.18
CA ASP A 134 4.88 0.87 7.48
C ASP A 134 4.74 2.31 8.02
N GLU A 135 3.99 3.18 7.33
CA GLU A 135 3.93 4.61 7.65
C GLU A 135 2.70 5.04 8.45
N GLY A 136 1.59 4.32 8.31
CA GLY A 136 0.31 4.79 8.77
C GLY A 136 -0.63 3.71 9.26
N LEU A 137 -1.70 4.18 9.92
CA LEU A 137 -2.73 3.35 10.52
C LEU A 137 -4.11 3.80 10.04
N ASP A 138 -4.89 2.88 9.48
CA ASP A 138 -6.28 3.09 9.06
C ASP A 138 -7.23 2.29 9.95
N LEU A 139 -8.18 2.98 10.58
CA LEU A 139 -9.21 2.42 11.45
C LEU A 139 -10.60 2.70 10.86
N ASP A 140 -11.38 1.66 10.55
CA ASP A 140 -12.75 1.77 10.05
C ASP A 140 -13.74 1.22 11.08
N LEU A 141 -14.41 2.12 11.81
CA LEU A 141 -15.49 1.81 12.76
C LEU A 141 -16.88 1.77 12.10
N GLY A 142 -16.95 1.78 10.77
CA GLY A 142 -18.19 1.80 9.98
C GLY A 142 -18.78 3.20 9.80
N SER A 143 -19.05 3.92 10.90
CA SER A 143 -19.59 5.30 10.83
C SER A 143 -18.51 6.36 10.67
N THR A 144 -17.35 6.10 11.27
CA THR A 144 -16.18 6.98 11.24
C THR A 144 -14.97 6.16 10.85
N ARG A 145 -14.18 6.71 9.93
CA ARG A 145 -12.89 6.16 9.50
C ARG A 145 -11.79 7.13 9.92
N TYR A 146 -10.73 6.61 10.50
CA TYR A 146 -9.56 7.36 10.93
C TYR A 146 -8.38 6.90 10.09
N PHE A 147 -7.59 7.84 9.60
CA PHE A 147 -6.29 7.56 9.01
C PHE A 147 -5.27 8.54 9.55
N GLY A 148 -4.12 8.06 9.99
CA GLY A 148 -3.02 8.93 10.37
C GLY A 148 -1.65 8.30 10.18
N PHE A 149 -0.67 9.17 10.01
CA PHE A 149 0.74 8.78 9.97
C PHE A 149 1.29 8.63 11.39
N PHE A 150 2.17 7.65 11.63
CA PHE A 150 2.82 7.56 12.92
C PHE A 150 3.65 8.81 13.21
N LYS A 151 3.81 9.12 14.50
CA LYS A 151 4.67 10.23 14.92
C LYS A 151 6.11 9.88 14.65
N TYR A 152 6.89 10.85 14.20
CA TYR A 152 8.32 10.71 14.01
C TYR A 152 9.02 12.04 14.31
N SER A 153 10.30 11.97 14.66
CA SER A 153 11.08 13.15 15.05
C SER A 153 12.48 13.10 14.49
N LYS A 154 13.03 14.26 14.12
CA LYS A 154 14.43 14.36 13.71
C LYS A 154 15.36 14.03 14.88
N ILE A 155 16.40 13.23 14.61
CA ILE A 155 17.46 12.88 15.56
C ILE A 155 18.82 13.38 15.05
N ASP A 156 19.82 13.44 15.94
CA ASP A 156 21.18 13.85 15.62
C ASP A 156 21.83 12.85 14.64
N THR A 157 22.52 13.37 13.61
CA THR A 157 23.26 12.59 12.62
C THR A 157 24.39 11.78 13.25
N ALA A 158 24.94 12.18 14.40
CA ALA A 158 25.95 11.40 15.12
C ALA A 158 25.38 10.10 15.73
N THR A 159 24.07 10.03 15.95
CA THR A 159 23.34 8.85 16.44
C THR A 159 22.58 8.14 15.33
N CYS A 160 22.91 8.44 14.08
CA CYS A 160 22.12 8.09 12.92
C CYS A 160 22.49 6.75 12.30
N PRO A 161 21.49 6.10 11.69
CA PRO A 161 21.62 4.83 11.01
C PRO A 161 22.10 4.68 9.62
N MET A 162 21.69 5.60 8.78
CA MET A 162 21.54 5.39 7.37
C MET A 162 20.73 6.57 6.89
N VAL A 163 21.08 6.97 5.68
CA VAL A 163 20.25 7.79 4.81
C VAL A 163 19.15 6.88 4.25
N MET A 164 17.95 6.96 4.81
CA MET A 164 16.80 6.19 4.29
C MET A 164 16.29 6.82 3.00
N GLU A 165 15.66 6.01 2.16
CA GLU A 165 14.81 6.47 1.07
C GLU A 165 13.74 7.43 1.65
N GLY A 166 13.70 8.68 1.17
CA GLY A 166 12.82 9.74 1.70
C GLY A 166 13.46 10.69 2.72
N SER A 167 14.69 10.41 3.13
CA SER A 167 15.48 11.36 3.91
C SER A 167 15.88 12.54 3.01
N GLN A 168 15.45 13.75 3.37
CA GLN A 168 15.75 14.93 2.56
C GLN A 168 17.23 15.32 2.69
N GLU A 169 17.93 15.33 1.56
CA GLU A 169 19.26 15.93 1.43
C GLU A 169 19.12 17.46 1.49
N ASP A 170 19.87 18.10 2.37
CA ASP A 170 20.02 19.55 2.33
C ASP A 170 20.86 19.99 1.11
N SER A 171 20.93 21.30 0.85
CA SER A 171 21.71 21.87 -0.26
C SER A 171 23.22 21.61 -0.20
N HIS A 172 23.71 20.95 0.86
CA HIS A 172 25.10 20.57 1.09
C HIS A 172 25.32 19.06 1.06
N GLY A 173 24.29 18.25 0.77
CA GLY A 173 24.36 16.79 0.71
C GLY A 173 24.30 16.09 2.08
N ASN A 174 23.88 16.78 3.13
CA ASN A 174 23.64 16.14 4.43
C ASN A 174 22.22 15.60 4.50
N VAL A 175 22.09 14.40 5.05
CA VAL A 175 20.81 13.73 5.19
C VAL A 175 20.34 13.81 6.64
N ALA A 176 19.10 14.26 6.84
CA ALA A 176 18.48 14.27 8.15
C ALA A 176 17.99 12.87 8.55
N CYS A 177 18.19 12.51 9.82
CA CYS A 177 17.80 11.20 10.35
C CYS A 177 16.57 11.33 11.23
N TYR A 178 15.73 10.30 11.24
CA TYR A 178 14.44 10.33 11.89
C TYR A 178 14.21 9.05 12.71
N LYS A 179 13.44 9.20 13.78
CA LYS A 179 13.01 8.11 14.64
C LYS A 179 11.49 8.04 14.69
N THR A 180 10.95 6.85 14.46
CA THR A 180 9.52 6.59 14.54
C THR A 180 9.08 6.32 15.98
N LYS A 181 7.91 6.84 16.34
CA LYS A 181 7.17 6.51 17.56
C LYS A 181 5.85 5.86 17.16
N ALA A 182 5.89 4.56 16.87
CA ALA A 182 4.75 3.76 16.44
C ALA A 182 3.60 3.70 17.48
N SER A 183 3.85 4.13 18.72
CA SER A 183 2.84 4.25 19.78
C SER A 183 1.99 5.53 19.69
N GLU A 184 2.25 6.42 18.73
CA GLU A 184 1.54 7.69 18.57
C GLU A 184 1.26 7.98 17.09
N ILE A 185 0.11 8.60 16.81
CA ILE A 185 -0.24 9.17 15.52
C ILE A 185 0.14 10.65 15.51
N GLY A 186 0.99 11.06 14.58
CA GLY A 186 1.52 12.43 14.48
C GLY A 186 0.59 13.39 13.77
N ILE A 187 -0.10 12.94 12.72
CA ILE A 187 -1.11 13.71 11.99
C ILE A 187 -2.23 12.77 11.58
N GLY A 188 -3.48 13.12 11.88
CA GLY A 188 -4.63 12.24 11.68
C GLY A 188 -5.87 12.94 11.17
N TRP A 189 -6.54 12.29 10.23
CA TRP A 189 -7.83 12.68 9.65
C TRP A 189 -8.94 11.75 10.10
N ALA A 190 -10.03 12.33 10.58
CA ALA A 190 -11.25 11.61 10.92
C ALA A 190 -12.33 11.93 9.89
N THR A 191 -12.87 10.91 9.22
CA THR A 191 -13.90 11.06 8.20
C THR A 191 -15.16 10.37 8.66
N ARG A 192 -16.25 11.12 8.80
CA ARG A 192 -17.55 10.61 9.22
C ARG A 192 -18.50 10.51 8.05
N LYS A 193 -19.00 9.31 7.79
CA LYS A 193 -19.99 9.05 6.74
C LYS A 193 -21.39 9.33 7.28
N ILE A 194 -22.12 10.23 6.62
CA ILE A 194 -23.52 10.54 6.90
C ILE A 194 -24.37 10.31 5.66
N ILE A 195 -25.67 10.08 5.84
CA ILE A 195 -26.61 9.98 4.72
C ILE A 195 -27.41 11.28 4.63
N LYS A 196 -27.23 12.04 3.54
CA LYS A 196 -27.97 13.28 3.26
C LYS A 196 -28.73 13.08 1.96
N ASN A 197 -30.06 13.24 1.99
CA ASN A 197 -30.95 13.02 0.83
C ASN A 197 -30.76 11.66 0.15
N GLY A 198 -30.59 10.60 0.94
CA GLY A 198 -30.38 9.23 0.44
C GLY A 198 -29.00 8.98 -0.18
N ARG A 199 -28.06 9.93 -0.10
CA ARG A 199 -26.69 9.77 -0.61
C ARG A 199 -25.65 9.84 0.51
N PRO A 200 -24.56 9.07 0.42
CA PRO A 200 -23.44 9.22 1.33
C PRO A 200 -22.79 10.59 1.13
N THR A 201 -22.61 11.30 2.23
CA THR A 201 -21.85 12.55 2.33
C THR A 201 -20.84 12.39 3.46
N TYR A 202 -19.71 13.07 3.36
CA TYR A 202 -18.63 12.97 4.34
C TYR A 202 -18.48 14.27 5.09
N LEU A 203 -18.25 14.16 6.40
CA LEU A 203 -17.81 15.26 7.24
C LEU A 203 -16.38 14.98 7.70
N TYR A 204 -15.59 16.05 7.85
CA TYR A 204 -14.15 15.97 8.07
C TYR A 204 -13.77 16.58 9.41
N GLY A 205 -13.05 15.81 10.19
CA GLY A 205 -12.42 16.21 11.44
C GLY A 205 -10.96 15.77 11.46
N CYS A 206 -10.29 16.06 12.57
CA CYS A 206 -8.92 15.67 12.81
C CYS A 206 -8.86 14.78 14.05
N PHE A 207 -7.79 13.99 14.19
CA PHE A 207 -7.58 13.21 15.41
C PHE A 207 -6.11 13.01 15.72
N TYR A 208 -5.84 12.87 17.01
CA TYR A 208 -4.60 12.36 17.56
C TYR A 208 -4.88 10.99 18.21
N ALA A 209 -3.92 10.08 18.21
CA ALA A 209 -4.06 8.82 18.92
C ALA A 209 -2.74 8.37 19.55
N GLU A 210 -2.84 7.69 20.69
CA GLU A 210 -1.70 7.18 21.44
C GLU A 210 -2.03 5.83 22.12
N LYS A 211 -1.03 4.96 22.31
CA LYS A 211 -1.21 3.73 23.09
C LYS A 211 -1.37 4.06 24.58
N ILE A 212 -2.33 3.40 25.24
CA ILE A 212 -2.65 3.66 26.67
C ILE A 212 -1.60 3.06 27.62
N LYS A 213 -1.05 1.89 27.28
CA LYS A 213 0.11 1.35 27.98
C LYS A 213 1.36 1.86 27.28
N GLN A 214 2.30 2.36 28.08
CA GLN A 214 3.66 2.64 27.63
C GLN A 214 4.22 1.34 27.05
N ASP A 215 4.34 1.31 25.75
CA ASP A 215 5.11 0.29 25.06
C ASP A 215 6.49 0.93 24.88
N ASP A 216 7.45 0.57 25.74
CA ASP A 216 8.81 1.10 25.70
C ASP A 216 9.60 0.60 24.47
N ARG A 217 8.93 -0.10 23.54
CA ARG A 217 9.46 -0.52 22.25
C ARG A 217 9.61 0.69 21.34
N HIS A 218 10.84 1.16 21.27
CA HIS A 218 11.29 2.15 20.32
C HIS A 218 12.08 1.46 19.21
N SER A 219 11.78 1.77 17.96
CA SER A 219 12.68 1.46 16.85
C SER A 219 13.79 2.54 16.82
N TYR A 220 15.07 2.11 16.83
CA TYR A 220 16.29 2.93 16.82
C TYR A 220 17.21 2.44 15.72
N VAL A 221 18.12 3.28 15.26
CA VAL A 221 18.74 3.06 13.97
C VAL A 221 20.26 3.39 14.02
N LEU A 222 21.16 2.50 13.50
CA LEU A 222 22.63 2.72 13.34
C LEU A 222 23.25 2.21 11.98
N ASP A 223 24.30 2.92 11.46
CA ASP A 223 24.93 2.80 10.10
C ASP A 223 26.16 1.90 10.06
N GLU A 224 26.22 1.07 9.01
CA GLU A 224 27.34 0.19 8.69
C GLU A 224 28.30 0.84 7.69
N THR A 225 28.75 2.06 7.99
CA THR A 225 29.98 2.61 7.38
C THR A 225 31.17 2.66 8.33
N ALA A 226 31.02 2.19 9.58
CA ALA A 226 32.13 2.08 10.53
C ALA A 226 32.62 0.63 10.67
N ASN A 227 33.84 0.36 10.20
CA ASN A 227 34.59 -0.86 10.52
C ASN A 227 34.79 -1.00 12.04
N VAL A 228 33.93 -1.74 12.74
CA VAL A 228 34.15 -2.10 14.16
C VAL A 228 34.17 -3.61 14.32
N THR A 229 35.31 -4.12 14.79
CA THR A 229 35.54 -5.53 15.09
C THR A 229 34.87 -5.88 16.42
N LEU A 230 33.74 -6.60 16.38
CA LEU A 230 33.06 -7.07 17.59
C LEU A 230 33.73 -8.33 18.15
N SER A 231 34.17 -8.24 19.41
CA SER A 231 34.81 -9.32 20.15
C SER A 231 33.81 -10.42 20.50
N LYS A 232 34.17 -11.68 20.24
CA LYS A 232 33.36 -12.88 20.43
C LYS A 232 33.18 -13.21 21.92
N THR A 233 31.93 -13.37 22.36
CA THR A 233 31.60 -14.25 23.51
C THR A 233 30.41 -15.16 23.16
N LYS A 234 30.56 -16.46 23.43
CA LYS A 234 29.60 -17.54 23.10
C LYS A 234 28.48 -17.64 24.17
N PRO A 235 27.25 -18.03 23.82
CA PRO A 235 26.26 -18.44 24.81
C PRO A 235 26.32 -19.95 25.08
N SER A 236 26.12 -20.31 26.35
CA SER A 236 25.98 -21.68 26.85
C SER A 236 24.58 -22.23 26.62
N SER A 237 24.53 -23.51 26.25
CA SER A 237 23.37 -24.38 26.07
C SER A 237 22.47 -24.52 27.31
N ASN A 238 21.16 -24.77 27.10
CA ASN A 238 20.39 -25.76 27.88
C ASN A 238 19.15 -26.27 27.12
N LEU A 239 18.99 -27.61 27.13
CA LEU A 239 17.87 -28.42 26.60
C LEU A 239 16.58 -28.29 27.46
N TRP A 240 15.41 -28.76 26.97
CA TRP A 240 14.55 -29.83 27.56
C TRP A 240 13.31 -30.18 26.66
N SER A 241 12.67 -31.31 26.97
CA SER A 241 12.03 -32.35 26.13
C SER A 241 10.53 -32.25 25.74
N LYS A 242 10.20 -33.01 24.68
CA LYS A 242 8.90 -33.30 24.02
C LYS A 242 7.89 -34.06 24.92
N LYS A 243 6.59 -33.80 24.75
CA LYS A 243 5.50 -34.76 25.08
C LYS A 243 4.45 -34.79 23.97
N GLU A 244 4.18 -36.00 23.48
CA GLU A 244 3.10 -36.35 22.55
C GLU A 244 1.79 -36.56 23.31
N TYR A 245 0.66 -36.23 22.68
CA TYR A 245 -0.59 -36.97 22.90
C TYR A 245 -1.40 -37.04 21.60
N THR A 246 -1.81 -38.26 21.32
CA THR A 246 -2.40 -38.82 20.11
C THR A 246 -3.93 -38.86 20.20
N GLN A 247 -4.55 -38.92 19.00
CA GLN A 247 -5.88 -39.48 18.67
C GLN A 247 -7.14 -38.69 19.07
N PHE A 248 -7.93 -38.27 18.06
CA PHE A 248 -9.27 -38.82 17.82
C PHE A 248 -9.67 -38.65 16.35
N THR A 249 -10.15 -39.75 15.78
CA THR A 249 -10.66 -39.97 14.42
C THR A 249 -12.19 -39.87 14.41
N ASP A 250 -12.79 -39.27 13.36
CA ASP A 250 -13.85 -39.86 12.49
C ASP A 250 -14.78 -38.78 11.85
N LEU A 251 -15.44 -39.18 10.75
CA LEU A 251 -15.76 -38.46 9.51
C LEU A 251 -17.21 -37.90 9.38
N SER A 252 -17.33 -36.64 8.92
CA SER A 252 -18.36 -36.07 7.99
C SER A 252 -19.88 -36.15 8.32
N PRO A 253 -20.82 -35.50 7.57
CA PRO A 253 -20.86 -34.18 6.94
C PRO A 253 -22.13 -33.36 7.31
N PHE A 254 -22.04 -32.02 7.31
CA PHE A 254 -23.15 -31.04 7.41
C PHE A 254 -24.17 -31.17 8.57
N ARG A 255 -24.07 -30.29 9.59
CA ARG A 255 -25.25 -29.57 10.11
C ARG A 255 -24.92 -28.33 10.97
N PHE A 256 -25.65 -27.28 10.60
CA PHE A 256 -25.92 -25.95 11.14
C PHE A 256 -25.73 -25.62 12.64
N LEU A 257 -25.31 -24.37 12.85
CA LEU A 257 -25.62 -23.43 13.95
C LEU A 257 -25.95 -24.02 15.33
N GLN A 258 -25.06 -23.79 16.29
CA GLN A 258 -25.46 -23.27 17.60
C GLN A 258 -24.31 -22.53 18.29
N LEU A 259 -24.54 -21.25 18.56
CA LEU A 259 -23.79 -20.48 19.55
C LEU A 259 -24.09 -21.04 20.93
N HIS A 260 -23.07 -21.30 21.77
CA HIS A 260 -22.91 -20.58 23.03
C HIS A 260 -21.62 -20.93 23.81
N LYS A 261 -20.94 -19.83 24.19
CA LYS A 261 -20.32 -19.48 25.49
C LYS A 261 -19.43 -20.48 26.22
N GLY A 262 -18.22 -19.98 26.49
CA GLY A 262 -17.41 -20.33 27.66
C GLY A 262 -16.02 -20.79 27.28
N VAL A 263 -15.11 -19.87 26.96
CA VAL A 263 -13.69 -20.21 26.83
C VAL A 263 -12.90 -19.35 27.80
N SER A 264 -12.30 -20.03 28.79
CA SER A 264 -11.26 -19.45 29.63
C SER A 264 -10.01 -19.21 28.77
N TYR A 265 -9.48 -17.99 28.79
CA TYR A 265 -8.23 -17.67 28.13
C TYR A 265 -7.07 -18.40 28.83
N LYS A 266 -6.29 -19.15 28.07
CA LYS A 266 -4.95 -19.55 28.47
C LYS A 266 -3.99 -18.83 27.52
N SER A 267 -3.17 -17.93 28.04
CA SER A 267 -2.15 -17.25 27.25
C SER A 267 -1.23 -18.31 26.65
N ILE A 268 -1.06 -18.26 25.33
CA ILE A 268 -0.04 -19.05 24.65
C ILE A 268 1.22 -18.19 24.68
N HIS A 269 2.19 -18.56 25.50
CA HIS A 269 3.53 -18.01 25.38
C HIS A 269 4.16 -18.58 24.10
N HIS A 270 4.45 -17.70 23.14
CA HIS A 270 5.06 -18.00 21.85
C HIS A 270 6.56 -18.35 21.99
N SER A 271 6.91 -19.39 22.76
CA SER A 271 8.31 -19.76 23.04
C SER A 271 8.84 -20.98 22.27
N HIS A 272 8.10 -21.54 21.31
CA HIS A 272 8.48 -22.84 20.71
C HIS A 272 8.46 -22.93 19.18
N LEU A 273 8.40 -21.83 18.44
CA LEU A 273 8.62 -21.87 16.99
C LEU A 273 10.10 -21.63 16.68
N SER A 274 10.82 -22.71 16.37
CA SER A 274 12.22 -22.65 15.97
C SER A 274 12.35 -22.32 14.49
N LYS A 275 13.00 -21.18 14.27
CA LYS A 275 13.57 -20.59 13.05
C LYS A 275 14.25 -21.60 12.13
N ASN A 276 14.05 -21.42 10.83
CA ASN A 276 15.12 -21.52 9.84
C ASN A 276 14.72 -20.76 8.57
N SER A 277 15.06 -19.48 8.53
CA SER A 277 15.29 -18.77 7.27
C SER A 277 16.57 -17.96 7.44
N THR A 278 17.52 -18.16 6.54
CA THR A 278 18.75 -17.37 6.43
C THR A 278 18.42 -16.02 5.81
N TYR A 279 17.68 -15.18 6.54
CA TYR A 279 17.50 -13.77 6.20
C TYR A 279 18.81 -13.02 6.46
N ASN A 280 19.17 -12.12 5.54
CA ASN A 280 20.29 -11.20 5.72
C ASN A 280 19.90 -10.13 6.76
N GLY A 281 19.97 -10.51 8.04
CA GLY A 281 19.49 -9.70 9.17
C GLY A 281 20.03 -8.26 9.17
N ASN A 282 21.20 -8.02 8.59
CA ASN A 282 21.81 -6.69 8.60
C ASN A 282 21.04 -5.64 7.77
N PHE A 283 20.42 -5.99 6.63
CA PHE A 283 19.68 -4.98 5.84
C PHE A 283 18.35 -4.62 6.52
N VAL A 284 17.56 -5.63 6.85
CA VAL A 284 16.22 -5.48 7.43
C VAL A 284 16.27 -4.78 8.79
N HIS A 285 17.20 -5.14 9.67
CA HIS A 285 17.34 -4.47 10.98
C HIS A 285 17.79 -3.02 10.85
N ARG A 286 18.63 -2.71 9.85
CA ARG A 286 19.00 -1.33 9.55
C ARG A 286 17.80 -0.55 9.03
N PHE A 287 17.05 -1.13 8.09
CA PHE A 287 15.88 -0.51 7.49
C PHE A 287 14.77 -0.23 8.53
N LEU A 288 14.36 -1.26 9.27
CA LEU A 288 13.28 -1.17 10.27
C LEU A 288 13.70 -0.52 11.57
N GLN A 289 14.98 -0.20 11.72
CA GLN A 289 15.48 0.44 12.92
C GLN A 289 15.30 -0.46 14.16
N GLU A 290 15.80 -1.70 14.11
CA GLU A 290 15.64 -2.66 15.20
C GLU A 290 16.98 -3.23 15.69
N GLU A 291 17.17 -3.27 17.01
CA GLU A 291 18.37 -3.85 17.64
C GLU A 291 18.33 -5.39 17.68
N THR A 292 17.15 -6.00 17.60
CA THR A 292 16.96 -7.46 17.74
C THR A 292 16.02 -8.03 16.69
N PRO A 293 16.36 -9.15 16.04
CA PRO A 293 15.48 -9.81 15.09
C PRO A 293 14.18 -10.30 15.74
N ARG A 294 13.03 -9.93 15.15
CA ARG A 294 11.74 -10.59 15.40
C ARG A 294 11.73 -11.94 14.67
N LEU A 295 11.25 -12.97 15.36
CA LEU A 295 11.61 -14.38 15.08
C LEU A 295 10.47 -15.22 14.54
N TYR A 296 9.53 -14.61 13.83
CA TYR A 296 8.43 -15.35 13.23
C TYR A 296 8.77 -15.71 11.78
N ALA A 297 8.35 -16.91 11.36
CA ALA A 297 8.52 -17.33 9.98
C ALA A 297 7.39 -16.75 9.14
N CYS A 298 7.72 -16.21 7.97
CA CYS A 298 6.77 -15.89 6.90
C CYS A 298 6.35 -17.17 6.16
N GLU A 299 6.03 -18.22 6.92
CA GLU A 299 5.69 -19.50 6.32
C GLU A 299 4.18 -19.55 6.16
N LYS A 300 3.74 -19.18 4.96
CA LYS A 300 2.36 -19.36 4.52
C LYS A 300 2.10 -20.86 4.42
N ASP A 301 1.40 -21.42 5.40
CA ASP A 301 0.78 -22.72 5.20
C ASP A 301 -0.19 -22.57 4.03
N ILE A 302 0.02 -23.36 2.96
CA ILE A 302 -0.95 -23.47 1.87
C ILE A 302 -2.26 -23.92 2.54
N ASP A 303 -3.25 -23.03 2.64
CA ASP A 303 -4.55 -23.42 3.19
C ASP A 303 -5.01 -24.61 2.36
N PRO A 304 -5.28 -25.80 2.95
CA PRO A 304 -5.80 -26.92 2.19
C PRO A 304 -7.14 -26.58 1.51
N ARG A 305 -7.80 -25.50 1.93
CA ARG A 305 -8.98 -24.87 1.29
C ARG A 305 -8.62 -23.84 0.21
N ASP A 306 -7.37 -23.41 0.09
CA ASP A 306 -6.87 -22.80 -1.17
C ASP A 306 -6.54 -23.90 -2.19
N ASN A 307 -6.40 -25.15 -1.73
CA ASN A 307 -6.31 -26.34 -2.56
C ASN A 307 -7.72 -26.85 -2.97
N TYR A 308 -8.53 -25.98 -3.60
CA TYR A 308 -9.71 -26.45 -4.32
C TYR A 308 -9.35 -26.76 -5.77
N SER A 309 -9.56 -28.03 -6.10
CA SER A 309 -10.08 -28.56 -7.37
C SER A 309 -10.21 -27.52 -8.48
N GLU A 310 -9.33 -27.64 -9.47
CA GLU A 310 -9.50 -27.24 -10.87
C GLU A 310 -10.93 -26.77 -11.24
N LEU A 311 -11.05 -25.59 -11.89
CA LEU A 311 -12.21 -25.02 -12.62
C LEU A 311 -13.05 -23.91 -11.93
N ALA A 312 -12.52 -22.68 -11.91
CA ALA A 312 -13.39 -21.49 -11.95
C ALA A 312 -12.76 -20.29 -12.66
N LEU A 313 -11.45 -20.06 -12.49
CA LEU A 313 -10.72 -19.01 -13.20
C LEU A 313 -9.98 -19.60 -14.41
N PRO A 314 -9.92 -18.87 -15.54
CA PRO A 314 -9.17 -19.32 -16.71
C PRO A 314 -7.67 -19.36 -16.42
N ARG A 315 -6.93 -20.25 -17.12
CA ARG A 315 -5.46 -20.36 -16.99
C ARG A 315 -4.74 -19.07 -17.38
N GLN A 316 -5.30 -18.33 -18.33
CA GLN A 316 -4.82 -17.03 -18.76
C GLN A 316 -6.00 -16.06 -18.82
N TRP A 317 -5.79 -14.84 -18.36
CA TRP A 317 -6.77 -13.76 -18.38
C TRP A 317 -6.07 -12.41 -18.44
N SER A 318 -6.69 -11.45 -19.11
CA SER A 318 -6.22 -10.07 -19.15
C SER A 318 -7.40 -9.14 -19.42
N TRP A 319 -7.35 -7.94 -18.87
CA TRP A 319 -8.25 -6.83 -19.20
C TRP A 319 -7.72 -5.95 -20.36
N GLY A 320 -6.79 -6.49 -21.15
CA GLY A 320 -6.10 -5.83 -22.24
C GLY A 320 -4.62 -5.60 -21.90
N ASP A 321 -3.74 -5.99 -22.81
CA ASP A 321 -2.29 -5.87 -22.64
C ASP A 321 -1.55 -5.81 -23.98
N ALA A 322 -0.28 -5.44 -23.95
CA ALA A 322 0.50 -5.26 -25.17
C ALA A 322 1.02 -6.57 -25.79
N PHE A 323 0.97 -7.71 -25.08
CA PHE A 323 1.51 -8.98 -25.59
C PHE A 323 0.58 -9.65 -26.60
N ASN A 324 -0.72 -9.37 -26.54
CA ASN A 324 -1.71 -9.85 -27.51
C ASN A 324 -2.17 -8.76 -28.50
N GLY A 325 -1.63 -7.53 -28.39
CA GLY A 325 -2.00 -6.39 -29.23
C GLY A 325 -3.33 -5.72 -28.85
N ASP A 326 -3.90 -6.05 -27.69
CA ASP A 326 -5.17 -5.54 -27.18
C ASP A 326 -4.95 -4.51 -26.06
N SER A 327 -3.93 -3.65 -26.22
CA SER A 327 -3.62 -2.60 -25.25
C SER A 327 -4.31 -1.29 -25.61
N ASP A 328 -5.27 -0.88 -24.80
CA ASP A 328 -5.87 0.45 -24.83
C ASP A 328 -5.41 1.28 -23.62
N ASP A 329 -4.10 1.57 -23.59
CA ASP A 329 -3.51 2.36 -22.52
C ASP A 329 -3.65 3.86 -22.80
N PHE A 330 -4.42 4.53 -21.94
CA PHE A 330 -4.66 5.97 -22.04
C PHE A 330 -3.54 6.82 -21.43
N GLN A 331 -2.62 6.20 -20.67
CA GLN A 331 -1.47 6.84 -20.05
C GLN A 331 -0.19 6.37 -20.75
N THR A 332 0.00 6.80 -22.00
CA THR A 332 1.15 6.38 -22.82
C THR A 332 2.49 7.00 -22.39
N PHE A 333 2.44 8.01 -21.51
CA PHE A 333 3.58 8.70 -20.93
C PHE A 333 4.06 8.04 -19.63
N GLY A 334 5.34 8.23 -19.31
CA GLY A 334 5.93 7.74 -18.06
C GLY A 334 5.94 8.78 -16.94
N GLN A 335 6.15 8.33 -15.71
CA GLN A 335 6.26 9.20 -14.52
C GLN A 335 7.40 10.23 -14.60
N GLY A 336 8.46 9.94 -15.38
CA GLY A 336 9.64 10.79 -15.45
C GLY A 336 10.45 10.73 -14.16
N GLN A 337 10.95 11.89 -13.71
CA GLN A 337 11.77 12.00 -12.48
C GLN A 337 10.94 12.15 -11.20
N CYS A 338 9.63 12.34 -11.33
CA CYS A 338 8.70 12.43 -10.21
C CYS A 338 8.42 11.02 -9.65
N GLY A 339 8.43 10.86 -8.33
CA GLY A 339 8.01 9.65 -7.62
C GLY A 339 6.50 9.46 -7.63
N SER A 340 5.85 9.52 -8.79
CA SER A 340 4.39 9.48 -8.95
C SER A 340 3.82 8.11 -9.31
N CYS A 341 4.60 7.04 -9.18
CA CYS A 341 4.18 5.67 -9.49
C CYS A 341 2.87 5.30 -8.78
N TYR A 342 2.73 5.66 -7.49
CA TYR A 342 1.52 5.43 -6.70
C TYR A 342 0.27 6.10 -7.29
N ALA A 343 0.40 7.34 -7.75
CA ALA A 343 -0.68 8.11 -8.34
C ALA A 343 -1.05 7.56 -9.72
N MET A 344 -0.06 7.22 -10.54
CA MET A 344 -0.28 6.60 -11.86
C MET A 344 -0.98 5.25 -11.72
N ALA A 345 -0.49 4.36 -10.85
CA ALA A 345 -1.10 3.07 -10.61
C ALA A 345 -2.53 3.19 -10.06
N GLY A 346 -2.75 4.06 -9.06
CA GLY A 346 -4.08 4.27 -8.48
C GLY A 346 -5.10 4.86 -9.47
N ILE A 347 -4.69 5.85 -10.27
CA ILE A 347 -5.56 6.45 -11.31
C ILE A 347 -5.83 5.46 -12.44
N TYR A 348 -4.85 4.65 -12.84
CA TYR A 348 -5.06 3.59 -13.82
C TYR A 348 -6.12 2.60 -13.36
N VAL A 349 -6.00 2.10 -12.13
CA VAL A 349 -6.98 1.18 -11.53
C VAL A 349 -8.37 1.79 -11.50
N LEU A 350 -8.52 3.02 -11.01
CA LEU A 350 -9.83 3.70 -11.00
C LEU A 350 -10.41 3.78 -12.43
N THR A 351 -9.61 4.26 -13.38
CA THR A 351 -10.06 4.55 -14.74
C THR A 351 -10.48 3.27 -15.47
N LYS A 352 -9.68 2.20 -15.42
CA LYS A 352 -10.05 0.92 -16.04
C LYS A 352 -11.25 0.27 -15.37
N ARG A 353 -11.42 0.41 -14.07
CA ARG A 353 -12.62 -0.09 -13.38
C ARG A 353 -13.87 0.69 -13.73
N ILE A 354 -13.77 2.02 -13.93
CA ILE A 354 -14.87 2.83 -14.48
C ILE A 354 -15.22 2.31 -15.88
N GLU A 355 -14.24 2.17 -16.76
CA GLU A 355 -14.42 1.70 -18.13
C GLU A 355 -15.15 0.35 -18.16
N ILE A 356 -14.61 -0.65 -17.46
CA ILE A 356 -15.17 -2.00 -17.39
C ILE A 356 -16.63 -1.96 -16.92
N LEU A 357 -16.89 -1.21 -15.85
CA LEU A 357 -18.23 -1.14 -15.27
C LEU A 357 -19.21 -0.42 -16.20
N LEU A 358 -18.81 0.69 -16.82
CA LEU A 358 -19.66 1.45 -17.73
C LEU A 358 -19.94 0.70 -19.03
N ARG A 359 -18.94 0.08 -19.66
CA ARG A 359 -19.16 -0.77 -20.86
C ARG A 359 -20.07 -1.96 -20.56
N LYS A 360 -20.01 -2.51 -19.34
CA LYS A 360 -20.93 -3.58 -18.90
C LYS A 360 -22.38 -3.09 -18.73
N LEU A 361 -22.57 -1.86 -18.26
CA LEU A 361 -23.90 -1.28 -18.07
C LEU A 361 -24.48 -0.70 -19.37
N TYR A 362 -23.61 -0.14 -20.21
CA TYR A 362 -23.94 0.59 -21.44
C TYR A 362 -22.94 0.18 -22.54
N PRO A 363 -23.20 -0.91 -23.28
CA PRO A 363 -22.26 -1.44 -24.28
C PRO A 363 -21.85 -0.44 -25.36
N ASP A 364 -22.73 0.49 -25.71
CA ASP A 364 -22.53 1.50 -26.77
C ASP A 364 -21.94 2.82 -26.24
N ILE A 365 -21.43 2.86 -25.00
CA ILE A 365 -20.90 4.08 -24.41
C ILE A 365 -19.66 4.58 -25.17
N ASP A 366 -19.63 5.88 -25.47
CA ASP A 366 -18.45 6.57 -26.01
C ASP A 366 -17.42 6.79 -24.88
N TRP A 367 -16.65 5.73 -24.61
CA TRP A 367 -15.55 5.79 -23.65
C TRP A 367 -14.39 6.63 -24.16
N ASP A 368 -14.06 6.53 -25.44
CA ASP A 368 -12.87 7.17 -26.04
C ASP A 368 -12.98 8.71 -26.01
N GLY A 369 -14.21 9.25 -26.07
CA GLY A 369 -14.49 10.68 -25.88
C GLY A 369 -14.52 11.15 -24.42
N THR A 370 -14.32 10.27 -23.44
CA THR A 370 -14.47 10.59 -22.01
C THR A 370 -13.27 11.35 -21.46
N ARG A 371 -13.54 12.36 -20.62
CA ARG A 371 -12.51 13.13 -19.90
C ARG A 371 -11.95 12.31 -18.74
N LEU A 372 -10.75 11.78 -18.92
CA LEU A 372 -10.13 10.83 -17.99
C LEU A 372 -9.69 11.49 -16.66
N PRO A 373 -9.57 10.73 -15.55
CA PRO A 373 -9.08 11.23 -14.28
C PRO A 373 -7.60 11.67 -14.33
N SER A 374 -7.26 12.73 -13.59
CA SER A 374 -5.92 13.34 -13.58
C SER A 374 -4.97 12.67 -12.58
N VAL A 375 -3.75 12.35 -13.02
CA VAL A 375 -2.66 11.97 -12.10
C VAL A 375 -2.10 13.18 -11.38
N GLN A 376 -1.97 14.31 -12.08
CA GLN A 376 -1.39 15.54 -11.55
C GLN A 376 -2.17 16.06 -10.35
N ASP A 377 -3.50 15.96 -10.38
CA ASP A 377 -4.34 16.39 -9.29
C ASP A 377 -4.05 15.64 -7.98
N ILE A 378 -3.77 14.33 -8.04
CA ILE A 378 -3.36 13.56 -6.86
C ILE A 378 -2.01 14.07 -6.32
N ILE A 379 -1.05 14.32 -7.21
CA ILE A 379 0.31 14.77 -6.85
C ILE A 379 0.28 16.14 -6.17
N GLU A 380 -0.57 17.06 -6.64
CA GLU A 380 -0.61 18.44 -6.14
C GLU A 380 -1.59 18.63 -4.97
N CYS A 381 -2.68 17.89 -4.93
CA CYS A 381 -3.80 18.15 -4.03
C CYS A 381 -4.02 17.11 -2.93
N SER A 382 -3.24 16.01 -2.88
CA SER A 382 -3.45 15.01 -1.83
C SER A 382 -2.80 15.41 -0.50
N PRO A 383 -3.58 15.61 0.58
CA PRO A 383 -3.00 15.75 1.93
C PRO A 383 -2.50 14.42 2.50
N PHE A 384 -2.80 13.31 1.81
CA PHE A 384 -2.47 11.96 2.24
C PHE A 384 -1.23 11.40 1.54
N ASN A 385 -0.67 12.09 0.53
CA ASN A 385 0.54 11.64 -0.18
C ASN A 385 1.53 12.80 -0.28
N GLN A 386 2.77 12.48 -0.65
CA GLN A 386 3.92 13.37 -0.60
C GLN A 386 4.30 13.94 -1.98
N GLY A 387 3.35 13.94 -2.92
CA GLY A 387 3.54 14.52 -4.26
C GLY A 387 4.56 13.72 -5.07
N CYS A 388 5.67 14.36 -5.48
CA CYS A 388 6.77 13.67 -6.16
C CYS A 388 7.74 12.95 -5.22
N PHE A 389 7.54 13.09 -3.90
CA PHE A 389 8.28 12.35 -2.88
C PHE A 389 7.60 11.02 -2.51
N GLY A 390 6.75 10.49 -3.40
CA GLY A 390 6.07 9.23 -3.18
C GLY A 390 4.71 9.32 -2.47
N GLY A 391 4.20 8.15 -2.09
CA GLY A 391 2.86 7.91 -1.58
C GLY A 391 2.39 6.48 -1.86
N PHE A 392 1.13 6.19 -1.47
CA PHE A 392 0.59 4.82 -1.53
C PHE A 392 -0.70 4.75 -2.35
N PRO A 393 -0.88 3.74 -3.24
CA PRO A 393 -2.16 3.55 -3.94
C PRO A 393 -3.37 3.45 -3.01
N PHE A 394 -3.18 2.92 -1.79
CA PHE A 394 -4.21 2.90 -0.75
C PHE A 394 -4.71 4.31 -0.39
N LEU A 395 -3.79 5.27 -0.27
CA LEU A 395 -4.08 6.66 0.03
C LEU A 395 -4.58 7.44 -1.18
N VAL A 396 -4.27 7.00 -2.41
CA VAL A 396 -4.98 7.45 -3.62
C VAL A 396 -6.45 7.05 -3.53
N GLY A 397 -6.76 5.81 -3.15
CA GLY A 397 -8.14 5.36 -2.92
C GLY A 397 -8.87 6.20 -1.86
N LYS A 398 -8.18 6.55 -0.77
CA LYS A 398 -8.70 7.48 0.25
C LYS A 398 -9.00 8.86 -0.34
N HIS A 399 -8.04 9.45 -1.05
CA HIS A 399 -8.20 10.73 -1.74
C HIS A 399 -9.41 10.72 -2.67
N LEU A 400 -9.52 9.70 -3.51
CA LEU A 400 -10.61 9.55 -4.48
C LEU A 400 -11.98 9.38 -3.81
N THR A 401 -12.03 8.77 -2.63
CA THR A 401 -13.30 8.59 -1.90
C THR A 401 -13.78 9.90 -1.28
N GLU A 402 -12.85 10.65 -0.69
CA GLU A 402 -13.14 11.85 0.10
C GLU A 402 -13.19 13.11 -0.75
N LEU A 403 -12.15 13.35 -1.53
CA LEU A 403 -11.94 14.58 -2.30
C LEU A 403 -12.36 14.41 -3.76
N GLY A 404 -12.29 13.19 -4.28
CA GLY A 404 -12.37 12.92 -5.72
C GLY A 404 -11.17 13.49 -6.46
N VAL A 405 -11.16 13.41 -7.78
CA VAL A 405 -10.05 13.88 -8.63
C VAL A 405 -10.57 14.65 -9.84
N ALA A 406 -9.84 15.68 -10.25
CA ALA A 406 -10.10 16.42 -11.48
C ALA A 406 -9.87 15.55 -12.74
N THR A 407 -10.24 16.08 -13.90
CA THR A 407 -9.93 15.44 -15.18
C THR A 407 -8.54 15.83 -15.69
N GLU A 408 -7.89 14.94 -16.43
CA GLU A 408 -6.60 15.18 -17.09
C GLU A 408 -6.61 16.44 -17.97
N THR A 409 -7.75 16.81 -18.56
CA THR A 409 -7.88 18.05 -19.34
C THR A 409 -7.82 19.32 -18.49
N GLU A 410 -8.19 19.27 -17.21
CA GLU A 410 -8.19 20.42 -16.29
C GLU A 410 -6.88 20.49 -15.51
N SER A 411 -6.31 19.33 -15.18
CA SER A 411 -5.00 19.21 -14.54
C SER A 411 -4.15 18.19 -15.32
N PRO A 412 -3.53 18.61 -16.44
CA PRO A 412 -2.69 17.72 -17.24
C PRO A 412 -1.41 17.34 -16.50
N TYR A 413 -0.96 16.10 -16.68
CA TYR A 413 0.30 15.61 -16.16
C TYR A 413 1.48 16.42 -16.69
N ARG A 414 2.34 16.86 -15.78
CA ARG A 414 3.55 17.60 -16.10
C ARG A 414 4.74 16.84 -15.54
N MET A 415 5.65 16.43 -16.43
CA MET A 415 6.94 15.89 -16.01
C MET A 415 7.79 17.05 -15.46
N PHE A 416 7.77 17.26 -14.14
CA PHE A 416 8.62 18.25 -13.50
C PHE A 416 10.07 17.73 -13.41
N ASN A 417 11.02 18.63 -13.67
CA ASN A 417 12.41 18.47 -13.24
C ASN A 417 12.53 19.11 -11.84
N GLY A 418 12.34 18.35 -10.76
CA GLY A 418 12.44 18.80 -9.36
C GLY A 418 11.11 18.82 -8.57
N ASP A 419 11.10 19.46 -7.40
CA ASP A 419 10.00 19.50 -6.39
C ASP A 419 8.68 20.17 -6.85
N GLY A 420 8.51 20.37 -8.15
CA GLY A 420 7.53 21.22 -8.80
C GLY A 420 6.08 20.85 -8.51
N VAL A 421 5.60 21.23 -7.33
CA VAL A 421 4.18 21.40 -7.04
C VAL A 421 3.91 22.88 -7.28
N THR A 422 3.15 23.19 -8.33
CA THR A 422 2.95 24.58 -8.73
C THR A 422 1.91 25.30 -7.86
N ALA A 423 0.82 24.62 -7.51
CA ALA A 423 -0.16 24.91 -6.46
C ALA A 423 -1.38 24.01 -6.68
N CYS A 424 -2.01 23.50 -5.62
CA CYS A 424 -3.29 22.79 -5.76
C CYS A 424 -4.41 23.76 -6.17
N SER A 425 -4.88 23.68 -7.42
CA SER A 425 -6.00 24.48 -7.92
C SER A 425 -7.35 23.77 -7.78
N ALA A 426 -7.35 22.46 -7.51
CA ALA A 426 -8.54 21.63 -7.64
C ALA A 426 -9.44 21.58 -6.41
N THR A 427 -8.98 22.07 -5.25
CA THR A 427 -9.83 22.21 -4.05
C THR A 427 -10.96 23.24 -4.22
N GLU A 428 -10.90 24.06 -5.27
CA GLU A 428 -11.96 25.01 -5.66
C GLU A 428 -12.88 24.45 -6.75
N MET A 429 -12.60 23.25 -7.28
CA MET A 429 -13.36 22.66 -8.36
C MET A 429 -14.71 22.15 -7.86
N ASP A 430 -15.75 22.42 -8.65
CA ASP A 430 -17.11 21.91 -8.43
C ASP A 430 -17.10 20.38 -8.23
N PRO A 431 -17.63 19.87 -7.09
CA PRO A 431 -17.71 18.44 -6.82
C PRO A 431 -18.39 17.62 -7.91
N THR A 432 -19.27 18.21 -8.72
CA THR A 432 -19.94 17.54 -9.85
C THR A 432 -19.02 17.31 -11.06
N LYS A 433 -17.85 17.95 -11.10
CA LYS A 433 -16.85 17.86 -12.16
C LYS A 433 -15.63 17.01 -11.78
N ARG A 434 -15.75 16.19 -10.72
CA ARG A 434 -14.69 15.30 -10.24
C ARG A 434 -15.07 13.84 -10.42
N TRP A 435 -14.08 12.96 -10.55
CA TRP A 435 -14.22 11.52 -10.45
C TRP A 435 -14.06 11.06 -9.01
N TYR A 436 -14.79 10.03 -8.57
CA TYR A 436 -14.75 9.55 -7.19
C TYR A 436 -14.62 8.04 -7.13
N ALA A 437 -14.07 7.57 -6.01
CA ALA A 437 -14.14 6.18 -5.58
C ALA A 437 -15.27 5.99 -4.55
N SER A 438 -15.91 4.82 -4.58
CA SER A 438 -16.95 4.44 -3.63
C SER A 438 -16.39 3.59 -2.48
N SER A 439 -15.31 2.86 -2.75
CA SER A 439 -14.62 1.98 -1.81
C SER A 439 -13.17 1.79 -2.23
N TYR A 440 -12.31 1.48 -1.26
CA TYR A 440 -10.91 1.12 -1.46
C TYR A 440 -10.42 0.27 -0.29
N GLY A 441 -9.36 -0.51 -0.53
CA GLY A 441 -8.71 -1.30 0.50
C GLY A 441 -7.68 -2.27 -0.06
N TYR A 442 -7.06 -3.03 0.83
CA TYR A 442 -6.18 -4.14 0.45
C TYR A 442 -7.00 -5.38 0.05
N VAL A 443 -6.55 -6.05 -1.01
CA VAL A 443 -7.04 -7.35 -1.43
C VAL A 443 -6.73 -8.37 -0.34
N GLY A 444 -7.72 -9.16 0.06
CA GLY A 444 -7.62 -10.06 1.22
C GLY A 444 -8.07 -9.44 2.55
N GLY A 445 -8.25 -8.11 2.59
CA GLY A 445 -8.91 -7.40 3.70
C GLY A 445 -8.01 -6.47 4.53
N CYS A 446 -6.70 -6.70 4.52
CA CYS A 446 -5.69 -5.95 5.29
C CYS A 446 -4.33 -5.98 4.57
N TYR A 447 -3.43 -5.08 4.98
CA TYR A 447 -2.01 -5.15 4.62
C TYR A 447 -1.43 -6.51 5.06
N GLU A 448 -0.52 -7.07 4.26
CA GLU A 448 0.06 -8.42 4.43
C GLU A 448 -0.92 -9.60 4.29
N CYS A 449 -2.22 -9.34 4.08
CA CYS A 449 -3.25 -10.39 3.99
C CYS A 449 -3.51 -10.87 2.55
N THR A 450 -2.85 -10.27 1.56
CA THR A 450 -3.06 -10.56 0.14
C THR A 450 -2.53 -11.95 -0.23
N THR A 451 -3.23 -12.64 -1.13
CA THR A 451 -2.77 -13.90 -1.71
C THR A 451 -2.89 -13.87 -3.22
N GLU A 452 -2.07 -14.69 -3.90
CA GLU A 452 -2.16 -14.93 -5.34
C GLU A 452 -3.61 -15.14 -5.79
N LEU A 453 -4.33 -16.05 -5.15
CA LEU A 453 -5.70 -16.39 -5.54
C LEU A 453 -6.69 -15.23 -5.33
N GLU A 454 -6.55 -14.44 -4.27
CA GLU A 454 -7.42 -13.28 -4.05
C GLU A 454 -7.13 -12.15 -5.05
N ILE A 455 -5.87 -11.96 -5.46
CA ILE A 455 -5.53 -11.07 -6.58
C ILE A 455 -6.19 -11.56 -7.87
N MET A 456 -6.06 -12.84 -8.22
CA MET A 456 -6.67 -13.39 -9.44
C MET A 456 -8.19 -13.19 -9.43
N ARG A 457 -8.87 -13.47 -8.30
CA ARG A 457 -10.32 -13.30 -8.16
C ARG A 457 -10.74 -11.84 -8.30
N GLU A 458 -10.04 -10.94 -7.62
CA GLU A 458 -10.35 -9.51 -7.67
C GLU A 458 -10.12 -8.94 -9.07
N VAL A 459 -8.99 -9.30 -9.72
CA VAL A 459 -8.70 -8.91 -11.11
C VAL A 459 -9.78 -9.45 -12.04
N TYR A 460 -10.11 -10.73 -11.98
CA TYR A 460 -11.10 -11.35 -12.88
C TYR A 460 -12.49 -10.69 -12.80
N HIS A 461 -12.97 -10.43 -11.59
CA HIS A 461 -14.35 -9.97 -11.39
C HIS A 461 -14.52 -8.46 -11.43
N HIS A 462 -13.50 -7.70 -11.03
CA HIS A 462 -13.62 -6.27 -10.78
C HIS A 462 -12.62 -5.42 -11.53
N GLY A 463 -11.69 -6.00 -12.29
CA GLY A 463 -10.69 -5.25 -13.05
C GLY A 463 -9.35 -5.10 -12.33
N PRO A 464 -8.37 -4.42 -12.96
CA PRO A 464 -7.00 -4.30 -12.46
C PRO A 464 -6.87 -3.88 -10.99
N VAL A 465 -5.75 -4.23 -10.37
CA VAL A 465 -5.38 -3.80 -8.99
C VAL A 465 -4.01 -3.13 -9.01
N ALA A 466 -3.78 -2.20 -8.08
CA ALA A 466 -2.47 -1.60 -7.88
C ALA A 466 -1.67 -2.49 -6.93
N VAL A 467 -0.37 -2.65 -7.17
CA VAL A 467 0.55 -3.40 -6.30
C VAL A 467 1.83 -2.60 -6.16
N ALA A 468 2.71 -3.01 -5.24
CA ALA A 468 4.05 -2.45 -5.14
C ALA A 468 5.09 -3.58 -5.17
N ILE A 469 6.28 -3.24 -5.65
CA ILE A 469 7.44 -4.14 -5.73
C ILE A 469 8.70 -3.43 -5.20
N ASP A 470 9.64 -4.20 -4.70
CA ASP A 470 11.05 -3.80 -4.64
C ASP A 470 11.63 -3.91 -6.04
N ALA A 471 11.63 -2.82 -6.81
CA ALA A 471 12.06 -2.83 -8.20
C ALA A 471 13.59 -2.94 -8.30
N PRO A 472 14.14 -4.11 -8.69
CA PRO A 472 15.59 -4.27 -8.78
C PRO A 472 16.15 -3.59 -10.04
N GLN A 473 17.45 -3.33 -10.02
CA GLN A 473 18.12 -2.65 -11.13
C GLN A 473 18.00 -3.38 -12.48
N SER A 474 17.91 -4.71 -12.47
CA SER A 474 17.75 -5.51 -13.69
C SER A 474 16.41 -5.27 -14.39
N LEU A 475 15.36 -4.87 -13.65
CA LEU A 475 14.05 -4.58 -14.22
C LEU A 475 14.10 -3.42 -15.21
N PHE A 476 14.97 -2.43 -15.02
CA PHE A 476 15.14 -1.32 -15.98
C PHE A 476 15.52 -1.80 -17.38
N ASN A 477 16.20 -2.95 -17.48
CA ASN A 477 16.63 -3.55 -18.75
C ASN A 477 15.65 -4.61 -19.28
N TYR A 478 14.48 -4.78 -18.64
CA TYR A 478 13.47 -5.71 -19.12
C TYR A 478 13.02 -5.32 -20.54
N SER A 479 12.93 -6.33 -21.40
CA SER A 479 12.46 -6.17 -22.79
C SER A 479 11.40 -7.20 -23.18
N SER A 480 11.47 -8.44 -22.66
CA SER A 480 10.51 -9.52 -22.92
C SER A 480 10.71 -10.68 -21.93
N GLY A 481 9.83 -11.69 -22.00
CA GLY A 481 9.89 -12.91 -21.18
C GLY A 481 9.21 -12.77 -19.81
N VAL A 482 9.28 -13.81 -18.99
CA VAL A 482 8.84 -13.74 -17.59
C VAL A 482 10.00 -13.26 -16.72
N TYR A 483 9.79 -12.14 -16.04
CA TYR A 483 10.73 -11.59 -15.08
C TYR A 483 10.78 -12.43 -13.81
N ASP A 484 11.98 -12.85 -13.40
CA ASP A 484 12.26 -13.78 -12.28
C ASP A 484 13.59 -13.47 -11.59
N ASP A 485 13.99 -12.19 -11.55
CA ASP A 485 15.19 -11.76 -10.84
C ASP A 485 14.79 -11.09 -9.51
N GLU A 486 15.35 -11.60 -8.41
CA GLU A 486 15.03 -11.17 -7.05
C GLU A 486 16.09 -10.15 -6.57
N PRO A 487 15.70 -9.05 -5.90
CA PRO A 487 16.65 -8.12 -5.31
C PRO A 487 17.60 -8.83 -4.33
N THR A 488 18.90 -8.55 -4.46
CA THR A 488 19.94 -9.19 -3.61
C THR A 488 19.79 -8.90 -2.12
N ASN A 489 19.09 -7.82 -1.76
CA ASN A 489 18.81 -7.42 -0.38
C ASN A 489 17.31 -7.14 -0.19
N HIS A 490 16.43 -7.99 -0.74
CA HIS A 490 15.00 -7.84 -0.46
C HIS A 490 14.73 -7.92 1.05
N GLY A 491 14.03 -6.91 1.57
CA GLY A 491 13.78 -6.78 2.99
C GLY A 491 12.45 -7.41 3.37
N THR A 492 12.47 -8.50 4.14
CA THR A 492 11.24 -9.12 4.65
C THR A 492 11.29 -9.22 6.18
N THR A 493 10.16 -8.96 6.85
CA THR A 493 10.02 -9.18 8.29
C THR A 493 8.65 -9.76 8.64
N CYS A 494 8.67 -10.83 9.42
CA CYS A 494 7.48 -11.35 10.06
C CYS A 494 7.53 -11.09 11.56
N ASP A 495 6.56 -10.31 12.03
CA ASP A 495 6.53 -9.72 13.36
C ASP A 495 5.29 -10.12 14.17
N ILE A 496 4.29 -10.68 13.50
CA ILE A 496 3.12 -11.33 14.10
C ILE A 496 3.10 -12.83 13.78
N PRO A 497 2.82 -13.71 14.77
CA PRO A 497 2.91 -15.17 14.65
C PRO A 497 1.78 -15.80 13.80
N LEU A 498 1.01 -15.01 13.07
CA LEU A 498 -0.10 -15.51 12.26
C LEU A 498 0.45 -16.14 10.98
N SER A 499 0.34 -17.46 10.88
CA SER A 499 0.91 -18.31 9.80
C SER A 499 0.40 -18.02 8.38
N ASN A 500 -0.44 -17.02 8.18
CA ASN A 500 -1.14 -16.76 6.91
C ASN A 500 -1.06 -15.28 6.50
N LEU A 501 -0.01 -14.57 6.91
CA LEU A 501 0.31 -13.22 6.46
C LEU A 501 1.67 -13.26 5.77
N ASN A 502 1.86 -12.39 4.77
CA ASN A 502 3.11 -12.33 4.02
C ASN A 502 4.27 -11.74 4.84
N GLY A 503 3.96 -11.03 5.94
CA GLY A 503 4.91 -10.18 6.63
C GLY A 503 5.09 -8.85 5.91
N TRP A 504 5.85 -7.96 6.55
CA TRP A 504 6.32 -6.74 5.94
C TRP A 504 7.33 -7.08 4.84
N GLU A 505 7.13 -6.52 3.65
CA GLU A 505 7.98 -6.69 2.47
C GLU A 505 8.38 -5.32 1.97
N TYR A 506 9.68 -5.07 1.85
CA TYR A 506 10.21 -3.81 1.33
C TYR A 506 9.73 -3.60 -0.10
N THR A 507 9.25 -2.40 -0.42
CA THR A 507 8.88 -2.04 -1.79
C THR A 507 9.16 -0.56 -2.05
N ASN A 508 9.53 -0.21 -3.27
CA ASN A 508 9.85 1.17 -3.66
C ASN A 508 9.16 1.64 -4.96
N HIS A 509 8.36 0.77 -5.60
CA HIS A 509 7.75 1.09 -6.89
C HIS A 509 6.34 0.52 -7.02
N ALA A 510 5.36 1.38 -7.34
CA ALA A 510 3.97 0.99 -7.53
C ALA A 510 3.64 0.77 -9.02
N ILE A 511 2.99 -0.36 -9.31
CA ILE A 511 2.58 -0.79 -10.66
C ILE A 511 1.12 -1.29 -10.62
N SER A 512 0.62 -1.85 -11.72
CA SER A 512 -0.72 -2.47 -11.75
C SER A 512 -0.70 -3.88 -12.33
N ILE A 513 -1.41 -4.82 -11.71
CA ILE A 513 -1.69 -6.14 -12.27
C ILE A 513 -2.96 -6.05 -13.10
N VAL A 514 -2.88 -6.41 -14.37
CA VAL A 514 -4.00 -6.37 -15.33
C VAL A 514 -4.50 -7.76 -15.73
N GLY A 515 -3.71 -8.80 -15.46
CA GLY A 515 -3.97 -10.16 -15.88
C GLY A 515 -2.94 -11.15 -15.36
N TRP A 516 -3.04 -12.39 -15.82
CA TRP A 516 -2.10 -13.47 -15.53
C TRP A 516 -2.07 -14.47 -16.67
N GLY A 517 -1.06 -15.32 -16.68
CA GLY A 517 -0.96 -16.46 -17.58
C GLY A 517 0.01 -17.50 -17.07
N GLU A 518 0.26 -18.46 -17.95
CA GLU A 518 1.22 -19.54 -17.76
C GLU A 518 1.87 -19.82 -19.12
N GLU A 519 3.18 -20.06 -19.15
CA GLU A 519 3.90 -20.46 -20.35
C GLU A 519 5.01 -21.48 -20.03
N GLU A 520 5.28 -22.38 -20.96
CA GLU A 520 6.33 -23.38 -20.80
C GLU A 520 7.69 -22.77 -21.15
N ILE A 521 8.59 -22.68 -20.15
CA ILE A 521 9.95 -22.16 -20.28
C ILE A 521 10.89 -23.28 -19.85
N ASP A 522 11.79 -23.70 -20.74
CA ASP A 522 12.75 -24.79 -20.48
C ASP A 522 12.09 -26.10 -19.97
N GLY A 523 10.89 -26.41 -20.48
CA GLY A 523 10.11 -27.59 -20.07
C GLY A 523 9.39 -27.45 -18.72
N VAL A 524 9.40 -26.26 -18.12
CA VAL A 524 8.74 -25.96 -16.84
C VAL A 524 7.57 -25.00 -17.08
N ASN A 525 6.38 -25.36 -16.60
CA ASN A 525 5.23 -24.46 -16.62
C ASN A 525 5.46 -23.29 -15.67
N THR A 526 5.72 -22.10 -16.23
CA THR A 526 6.01 -20.88 -15.49
C THR A 526 4.79 -19.99 -15.44
N LYS A 527 4.29 -19.75 -14.23
CA LYS A 527 3.16 -18.84 -13.98
C LYS A 527 3.64 -17.40 -13.93
N TYR A 528 2.86 -16.48 -14.51
CA TYR A 528 3.17 -15.06 -14.47
C TYR A 528 1.95 -14.19 -14.24
N TRP A 529 2.19 -13.02 -13.65
CA TRP A 529 1.35 -11.83 -13.70
C TRP A 529 1.62 -11.06 -14.98
N ILE A 530 0.60 -10.42 -15.53
CA ILE A 530 0.74 -9.39 -16.57
C ILE A 530 0.65 -8.05 -15.86
N CYS A 531 1.75 -7.31 -15.88
CA CYS A 531 1.91 -6.07 -15.13
C CYS A 531 2.01 -4.89 -16.09
N ARG A 532 1.26 -3.83 -15.80
CA ARG A 532 1.42 -2.51 -16.41
C ARG A 532 2.36 -1.67 -15.55
N ASN A 533 3.41 -1.14 -16.16
CA ASN A 533 4.37 -0.26 -15.49
C ASN A 533 3.98 1.22 -15.65
N THR A 534 4.65 2.10 -14.91
CA THR A 534 4.43 3.57 -14.91
C THR A 534 5.56 4.34 -15.61
N TRP A 535 6.38 3.64 -16.41
CA TRP A 535 7.53 4.21 -17.14
C TRP A 535 7.23 4.53 -18.61
N GLY A 536 5.96 4.44 -19.00
CA GLY A 536 5.48 4.81 -20.34
C GLY A 536 5.62 3.69 -21.37
N SER A 537 4.98 3.91 -22.52
CA SER A 537 4.78 2.90 -23.57
C SER A 537 6.07 2.44 -24.27
N SER A 538 7.15 3.23 -24.20
CA SER A 538 8.44 2.88 -24.81
C SER A 538 9.26 1.89 -24.00
N TRP A 539 8.88 1.63 -22.74
CA TRP A 539 9.57 0.68 -21.87
C TRP A 539 8.92 -0.71 -21.94
N GLY A 540 9.72 -1.78 -21.82
CA GLY A 540 9.22 -3.15 -21.87
C GLY A 540 8.49 -3.48 -23.18
N VAL A 541 7.39 -4.23 -23.07
CA VAL A 541 6.51 -4.52 -24.20
C VAL A 541 5.34 -3.55 -24.13
N GLY A 542 5.42 -2.43 -24.84
CA GLY A 542 4.33 -1.42 -24.88
C GLY A 542 3.98 -0.81 -23.51
N GLY A 543 4.92 -0.76 -22.57
CA GLY A 543 4.70 -0.35 -21.17
C GLY A 543 4.38 -1.49 -20.20
N TYR A 544 4.32 -2.74 -20.69
CA TYR A 544 3.98 -3.93 -19.91
C TYR A 544 5.17 -4.87 -19.73
N PHE A 545 5.08 -5.71 -18.70
CA PHE A 545 6.00 -6.80 -18.44
C PHE A 545 5.28 -8.00 -17.83
N LYS A 546 5.87 -9.19 -17.94
CA LYS A 546 5.42 -10.37 -17.21
C LYS A 546 6.32 -10.58 -16.00
N MET A 547 5.74 -10.93 -14.87
CA MET A 547 6.48 -11.16 -13.62
C MET A 547 6.05 -12.50 -13.01
N LYS A 548 6.99 -13.28 -12.49
CA LYS A 548 6.69 -14.60 -11.93
C LYS A 548 5.64 -14.51 -10.81
N ARG A 549 4.66 -15.40 -10.88
CA ARG A 549 3.47 -15.43 -10.01
C ARG A 549 3.50 -16.61 -9.04
N GLY A 550 2.97 -16.41 -7.85
CA GLY A 550 2.75 -17.43 -6.81
C GLY A 550 3.91 -17.60 -5.84
N VAL A 551 4.94 -16.76 -5.95
CA VAL A 551 6.15 -16.81 -5.11
C VAL A 551 6.42 -15.50 -4.38
N ASN A 552 5.48 -14.54 -4.43
CA ASN A 552 5.65 -13.19 -3.88
C ASN A 552 6.96 -12.48 -4.30
N LEU A 553 7.43 -12.70 -5.55
CA LEU A 553 8.67 -12.12 -6.08
C LEU A 553 8.66 -10.59 -5.87
N CYS A 554 9.74 -10.03 -5.30
CA CYS A 554 9.87 -8.61 -4.95
C CYS A 554 8.74 -8.05 -4.07
N GLY A 555 7.99 -8.89 -3.33
CA GLY A 555 6.86 -8.47 -2.51
C GLY A 555 5.55 -8.18 -3.27
N ILE A 556 5.45 -8.49 -4.57
CA ILE A 556 4.31 -8.10 -5.45
C ILE A 556 2.93 -8.56 -4.94
N GLU A 557 2.87 -9.66 -4.18
CA GLU A 557 1.64 -10.26 -3.66
C GLU A 557 1.31 -9.83 -2.22
N SER A 558 1.98 -8.78 -1.70
CA SER A 558 1.92 -8.38 -0.29
C SER A 558 0.96 -7.24 0.01
N GLN A 559 0.76 -6.36 -0.97
CA GLN A 559 0.02 -5.11 -0.77
C GLN A 559 -0.82 -4.71 -2.00
N ALA A 560 -1.61 -5.65 -2.52
CA ALA A 560 -2.50 -5.34 -3.63
C ALA A 560 -3.69 -4.47 -3.17
N VAL A 561 -3.96 -3.39 -3.88
CA VAL A 561 -4.99 -2.39 -3.57
C VAL A 561 -6.04 -2.35 -4.67
N TYR A 562 -7.31 -2.41 -4.27
CA TYR A 562 -8.44 -2.15 -5.15
C TYR A 562 -9.00 -0.74 -4.91
N ILE A 563 -9.56 -0.13 -5.96
CA ILE A 563 -10.25 1.16 -5.91
C ILE A 563 -11.52 1.05 -6.76
N ASP A 564 -12.69 1.09 -6.13
CA ASP A 564 -13.95 0.94 -6.85
C ASP A 564 -14.51 2.29 -7.29
N PRO A 565 -15.03 2.40 -8.52
CA PRO A 565 -15.63 3.63 -9.00
C PRO A 565 -16.90 4.00 -8.22
N ASP A 566 -17.16 5.30 -8.09
CA ASP A 566 -18.43 5.82 -7.60
C ASP A 566 -19.28 6.38 -8.74
N LEU A 567 -20.25 5.59 -9.20
CA LEU A 567 -21.19 6.02 -10.24
C LEU A 567 -22.29 6.97 -9.73
N THR A 568 -22.34 7.25 -8.42
CA THR A 568 -23.40 8.04 -7.77
C THR A 568 -22.98 9.47 -7.43
N ARG A 569 -21.69 9.80 -7.62
CA ARG A 569 -21.16 11.16 -7.51
C ARG A 569 -20.43 11.62 -8.77
N GLY A 570 -20.25 12.94 -8.88
CA GLY A 570 -19.34 13.55 -9.85
C GLY A 570 -19.69 13.30 -11.31
N ILE A 571 -18.65 13.21 -12.14
CA ILE A 571 -18.74 13.03 -13.59
C ILE A 571 -19.49 11.73 -13.94
N ALA A 572 -19.17 10.64 -13.24
CA ALA A 572 -19.75 9.32 -13.49
C ALA A 572 -21.28 9.32 -13.39
N THR A 573 -21.86 10.08 -12.45
CA THR A 573 -23.32 10.21 -12.33
C THR A 573 -23.96 10.85 -13.55
N ASN A 574 -23.29 11.86 -14.13
CA ASN A 574 -23.80 12.52 -15.33
C ASN A 574 -23.75 11.56 -16.53
N MET A 575 -22.69 10.75 -16.64
CA MET A 575 -22.59 9.72 -17.67
C MET A 575 -23.69 8.67 -17.55
N VAL A 576 -23.94 8.14 -16.35
CA VAL A 576 -25.05 7.20 -16.09
C VAL A 576 -26.39 7.82 -16.48
N ARG A 577 -26.65 9.08 -16.12
CA ARG A 577 -27.90 9.77 -16.45
C ARG A 577 -28.11 10.00 -17.95
N LEU A 578 -27.03 10.24 -18.70
CA LEU A 578 -27.10 10.48 -20.13
C LEU A 578 -27.35 9.18 -20.92
N ASN A 579 -26.74 8.07 -20.48
CA ASN A 579 -26.85 6.77 -21.16
C ASN A 579 -28.02 5.89 -20.67
N ALA A 580 -28.69 6.28 -19.58
CA ALA A 580 -29.91 5.59 -19.10
C ALA A 580 -31.20 6.02 -19.83
N LYS A 581 -31.13 7.00 -20.72
CA LYS A 581 -32.23 7.46 -21.58
C LYS A 581 -32.14 6.82 -22.94
#